data_AF-A0A5D4NK97-F1
#
_entry.id   AF-A0A5D4NK97-F1
#
_cell.length_a   1.000
_cell.length_b   1.000
_cell.length_c   1.000
_cell.angle_alpha   90.00
_cell.angle_beta   90.00
_cell.angle_gamma   90.00
#
_symmetry.space_group_name_H-M   'P 1'
#
loop_
_entity.id
_entity.type
_entity.pdbx_description
1 polymer ?
#
loop_
_entity_poly.entity_id
_entity_poly.type
_entity_poly.pdbx_seq_one_letter_code
_entity_poly.pdbx_strand_id
1 'polypeptide(L)'
;MDYMRYILVGILVIIIIMRLMPARGVRHISTADLENELQDKDKMFIDVRTKGEFNKRNIQGFKNIPLYELPYKTKELTTNKEIVLMCQSGTRSNKAAKILKKKGFNKVANVKGGMGAWSK
;
A
#
# COMPACT_ATOMS: atom_id res chain seq x y z
N MET A 1 25.53 -25.33 -27.62
CA MET A 1 25.41 -25.48 -26.16
C MET A 1 25.67 -24.17 -25.40
N ASP A 2 26.47 -23.25 -25.92
CA ASP A 2 26.78 -21.97 -25.24
C ASP A 2 25.60 -20.98 -25.18
N TYR A 3 24.70 -21.01 -26.17
CA TYR A 3 23.55 -20.09 -26.23
C TYR A 3 22.62 -20.24 -25.02
N MET A 4 22.41 -21.48 -24.57
CA MET A 4 21.58 -21.78 -23.40
C MET A 4 22.23 -21.26 -22.11
N ARG A 5 23.56 -21.31 -22.00
CA ARG A 5 24.33 -20.72 -20.89
C ARG A 5 24.19 -19.20 -20.88
N TYR A 6 24.29 -18.52 -22.03
CA TYR A 6 24.11 -17.07 -22.09
C TYR A 6 22.68 -16.63 -21.75
N ILE A 7 21.66 -17.39 -22.17
CA ILE A 7 20.27 -17.13 -21.79
C ILE A 7 20.08 -17.28 -20.27
N LEU A 8 20.63 -18.34 -19.67
CA LEU A 8 20.54 -18.57 -18.22
C LEU A 8 21.25 -17.46 -17.42
N VAL A 9 22.45 -17.05 -17.85
CA VAL A 9 23.17 -15.92 -17.24
C VAL A 9 22.39 -14.61 -17.42
N GLY A 10 21.80 -14.37 -18.58
CA GLY A 10 20.96 -13.20 -18.85
C GLY A 10 19.73 -13.14 -17.92
N ILE A 11 19.02 -14.26 -17.74
CA ILE A 11 17.89 -14.34 -16.82
C ILE A 11 18.33 -14.10 -15.37
N LEU A 12 19.47 -14.67 -14.95
CA LEU A 12 20.02 -14.46 -13.62
C LEU A 12 20.35 -12.97 -13.37
N VAL A 13 20.99 -12.32 -14.34
CA VAL A 13 21.33 -10.89 -14.29
C VAL A 13 20.08 -10.04 -14.24
N ILE A 14 19.05 -10.34 -15.04
CA ILE A 14 17.75 -9.65 -15.02
C ILE A 14 17.09 -9.80 -13.64
N ILE A 15 17.07 -11.01 -13.05
CA ILE A 15 16.50 -11.23 -11.71
C ILE A 15 17.26 -10.42 -10.64
N ILE A 16 18.59 -10.34 -10.72
CA ILE A 16 19.42 -9.54 -9.82
C ILE A 16 19.12 -8.04 -9.98
N ILE A 17 19.06 -7.54 -11.22
CA ILE A 17 18.72 -6.13 -11.50
C ILE A 17 17.31 -5.79 -11.00
N MET A 18 16.32 -6.68 -11.23
CA MET A 18 14.95 -6.50 -10.75
C MET A 18 14.86 -6.46 -9.22
N ARG A 19 15.77 -7.13 -8.49
CA ARG A 19 15.88 -7.05 -7.02
C ARG A 19 16.59 -5.79 -6.53
N LEU A 20 17.49 -5.22 -7.33
CA LEU A 20 18.26 -4.01 -7.00
C LEU A 20 17.49 -2.72 -7.28
N MET A 21 16.43 -2.74 -8.11
CA MET A 21 15.61 -1.56 -8.36
C MET A 21 14.91 -1.09 -7.08
N PRO A 22 14.98 0.20 -6.73
CA PRO A 22 14.29 0.74 -5.56
C PRO A 22 12.78 0.56 -5.74
N ALA A 23 12.10 0.12 -4.67
CA ALA A 23 10.65 0.09 -4.65
C ALA A 23 10.12 1.49 -5.01
N ARG A 24 9.18 1.57 -5.97
CA ARG A 24 8.57 2.84 -6.42
C ARG A 24 8.18 3.72 -5.22
N GLY A 25 8.17 5.05 -5.36
CA GLY A 25 7.75 5.94 -4.27
C GLY A 25 6.34 5.62 -3.74
N VAL A 26 5.97 6.23 -2.61
CA VAL A 26 4.58 6.18 -2.11
C VAL A 26 3.71 7.00 -3.06
N ARG A 27 2.69 6.39 -3.66
CA ARG A 27 1.70 7.12 -4.46
C ARG A 27 0.87 7.98 -3.52
N HIS A 28 0.56 9.21 -3.90
CA HIS A 28 -0.32 10.07 -3.12
C HIS A 28 -1.57 10.39 -3.93
N ILE A 29 -2.74 10.14 -3.34
CA ILE A 29 -4.05 10.35 -3.98
C ILE A 29 -4.88 11.34 -3.18
N SER A 30 -5.74 12.09 -3.85
CA SER A 30 -6.75 12.94 -3.19
C SER A 30 -7.95 12.10 -2.73
N THR A 31 -8.85 12.72 -1.98
CA THR A 31 -10.15 12.10 -1.64
C THR A 31 -11.06 11.95 -2.85
N ALA A 32 -10.94 12.84 -3.86
CA ALA A 32 -11.66 12.70 -5.13
C ALA A 32 -11.16 11.49 -5.94
N ASP A 33 -9.84 11.28 -5.98
CA ASP A 33 -9.26 10.09 -6.62
C ASP A 33 -9.70 8.81 -5.91
N LEU A 34 -9.68 8.82 -4.57
CA LEU A 34 -10.14 7.70 -3.77
C LEU A 34 -11.58 7.31 -4.11
N GLU A 35 -12.46 8.27 -4.31
CA GLU A 35 -13.85 8.00 -4.67
C GLU A 35 -13.99 7.17 -5.95
N ASN A 36 -13.23 7.54 -6.99
CA ASN A 36 -13.20 6.80 -8.25
C ASN A 36 -12.58 5.41 -8.09
N GLU A 37 -11.68 5.23 -7.12
CA GLU A 37 -10.96 3.99 -6.88
C GLU A 37 -11.70 3.03 -5.92
N LEU A 38 -12.66 3.49 -5.11
CA LEU A 38 -13.29 2.70 -4.03
C LEU A 38 -13.93 1.37 -4.48
N GLN A 39 -14.35 1.28 -5.75
CA GLN A 39 -14.98 0.07 -6.31
C GLN A 39 -13.96 -0.89 -6.96
N ASP A 40 -12.68 -0.51 -6.99
CA ASP A 40 -11.62 -1.29 -7.61
C ASP A 40 -11.27 -2.52 -6.76
N LYS A 41 -11.57 -3.71 -7.29
CA LYS A 41 -11.30 -5.00 -6.63
C LYS A 41 -9.82 -5.39 -6.62
N ASP A 42 -8.99 -4.73 -7.41
CA ASP A 42 -7.54 -4.93 -7.44
C ASP A 42 -6.81 -4.08 -6.39
N LYS A 43 -7.56 -3.38 -5.54
CA LYS A 43 -7.05 -2.58 -4.43
C LYS A 43 -7.51 -3.11 -3.08
N MET A 44 -6.69 -2.85 -2.08
CA MET A 44 -7.00 -3.08 -0.67
C MET A 44 -7.03 -1.74 0.06
N PHE A 45 -8.14 -1.46 0.75
CA PHE A 45 -8.31 -0.22 1.48
C PHE A 45 -8.08 -0.46 2.97
N ILE A 46 -7.07 0.18 3.53
CA ILE A 46 -6.64 -0.02 4.92
C ILE A 46 -6.69 1.30 5.69
N ASP A 47 -7.48 1.35 6.75
CA ASP A 47 -7.53 2.48 7.67
C ASP A 47 -6.62 2.20 8.87
N VAL A 48 -5.61 3.05 9.05
CA VAL A 48 -4.60 2.91 10.11
C VAL A 48 -4.88 3.72 11.38
N ARG A 49 -6.08 4.30 11.49
CA ARG A 49 -6.56 4.93 12.72
C ARG A 49 -6.83 3.91 13.83
N THR A 50 -7.05 4.40 15.04
CA THR A 50 -7.47 3.55 16.15
C THR A 50 -8.84 2.93 15.88
N LYS A 51 -9.14 1.80 16.52
CA LYS A 51 -10.46 1.14 16.42
C LYS A 51 -11.59 2.10 16.82
N GLY A 52 -11.38 2.92 17.86
CA GLY A 52 -12.36 3.91 18.30
C GLY A 52 -12.67 4.97 17.24
N GLU A 53 -11.64 5.50 16.56
CA GLU A 53 -11.82 6.43 15.44
C GLU A 53 -12.56 5.78 14.25
N PHE A 54 -12.22 4.54 13.93
CA PHE A 54 -12.82 3.78 12.83
C PHE A 54 -14.28 3.42 13.11
N ASN A 55 -14.61 3.02 14.33
CA ASN A 55 -15.97 2.68 14.74
C ASN A 55 -16.90 3.89 14.78
N LYS A 56 -16.37 5.08 15.09
CA LYS A 56 -17.14 6.33 15.07
C LYS A 56 -17.53 6.75 13.65
N ARG A 57 -16.61 6.62 12.70
CA ARG A 57 -16.84 6.94 11.27
C ARG A 57 -15.82 6.22 10.42
N ASN A 58 -16.27 5.50 9.40
CA ASN A 58 -15.41 4.83 8.42
C ASN A 58 -15.98 4.96 7.01
N ILE A 59 -15.19 4.53 6.03
CA ILE A 59 -15.59 4.40 4.63
C ILE A 59 -15.81 2.92 4.36
N GLN A 60 -16.93 2.56 3.74
CA GLN A 60 -17.21 1.18 3.36
C GLN A 60 -16.10 0.62 2.46
N GLY A 61 -15.72 -0.63 2.70
CA GLY A 61 -14.63 -1.30 1.99
C GLY A 61 -13.26 -1.16 2.66
N PHE A 62 -13.08 -0.19 3.56
CA PHE A 62 -11.87 -0.11 4.37
C PHE A 62 -11.85 -1.18 5.47
N LYS A 63 -10.70 -1.84 5.62
CA LYS A 63 -10.38 -2.69 6.78
C LYS A 63 -9.55 -1.89 7.77
N ASN A 64 -9.91 -1.90 9.05
CA ASN A 64 -9.11 -1.25 10.08
C ASN A 64 -7.92 -2.12 10.49
N ILE A 65 -6.71 -1.60 10.32
CA ILE A 65 -5.48 -2.15 10.88
C ILE A 65 -4.72 -0.97 11.49
N PRO A 66 -4.87 -0.72 12.81
CA PRO A 66 -4.23 0.41 13.45
C PRO A 66 -2.72 0.45 13.20
N LEU A 67 -2.16 1.65 13.08
CA LEU A 67 -0.75 1.84 12.72
C LEU A 67 0.23 1.04 13.62
N TYR A 68 -0.08 0.88 14.90
CA TYR A 68 0.75 0.13 15.85
C TYR A 68 0.66 -1.40 15.65
N GLU A 69 -0.44 -1.91 15.10
CA GLU A 69 -0.63 -3.34 14.78
C GLU A 69 -0.07 -3.69 13.39
N LEU A 70 0.00 -2.71 12.48
CA LEU A 70 0.38 -2.91 11.08
C LEU A 70 1.70 -3.68 10.87
N PRO A 71 2.80 -3.44 11.63
CA PRO A 71 4.04 -4.20 11.45
C PRO A 71 3.90 -5.69 11.71
N TYR A 72 2.95 -6.09 12.57
CA TYR A 72 2.72 -7.47 13.01
C TYR A 72 1.64 -8.17 12.17
N LYS A 73 0.72 -7.39 11.57
CA LYS A 73 -0.41 -7.89 10.76
C LYS A 73 -0.17 -7.87 9.25
N THR A 74 1.07 -7.73 8.81
CA THR A 74 1.36 -7.72 7.36
C THR A 74 1.05 -9.03 6.65
N LYS A 75 0.91 -10.15 7.38
CA LYS A 75 0.48 -11.44 6.82
C LYS A 75 -0.98 -11.42 6.32
N GLU A 76 -1.79 -10.48 6.79
CA GLU A 76 -3.18 -10.31 6.33
C GLU A 76 -3.27 -9.47 5.04
N LEU A 77 -2.12 -8.98 4.52
CA LEU A 77 -2.02 -8.12 3.35
C LEU A 77 -1.40 -8.90 2.19
N THR A 78 -1.92 -8.72 0.99
CA THR A 78 -1.31 -9.30 -0.22
C THR A 78 -0.42 -8.27 -0.92
N THR A 79 0.71 -8.74 -1.46
CA THR A 79 1.65 -7.93 -2.24
C THR A 79 1.22 -7.75 -3.70
N ASN A 80 0.22 -8.51 -4.17
CA ASN A 80 -0.25 -8.47 -5.57
C ASN A 80 -1.11 -7.23 -5.84
N LYS A 81 -1.93 -6.84 -4.86
CA LYS A 81 -2.84 -5.70 -4.91
C LYS A 81 -2.18 -4.41 -4.46
N GLU A 82 -2.68 -3.28 -4.95
CA GLU A 82 -2.27 -1.98 -4.41
C GLU A 82 -2.97 -1.72 -3.06
N ILE A 83 -2.19 -1.28 -2.06
CA ILE A 83 -2.72 -0.98 -0.73
C ILE A 83 -2.91 0.53 -0.59
N VAL A 84 -4.16 0.97 -0.51
CA VAL A 84 -4.56 2.34 -0.29
C VAL A 84 -4.73 2.58 1.21
N LEU A 85 -3.94 3.48 1.75
CA LEU A 85 -3.84 3.75 3.19
C LEU A 85 -4.51 5.07 3.54
N MET A 86 -5.34 5.02 4.58
CA MET A 86 -6.03 6.19 5.11
C MET A 86 -5.76 6.35 6.61
N CYS A 87 -5.68 7.61 7.06
CA CYS A 87 -5.78 7.95 8.47
C CYS A 87 -6.63 9.22 8.66
N GLN A 88 -6.50 9.92 9.79
CA GLN A 88 -7.25 11.16 10.01
C GLN A 88 -6.83 12.31 9.07
N SER A 89 -5.53 12.58 8.91
CA SER A 89 -5.01 13.74 8.16
C SER A 89 -4.05 13.41 7.01
N GLY A 90 -3.67 12.14 6.83
CA GLY A 90 -2.65 11.67 5.87
C GLY A 90 -1.26 11.39 6.47
N THR A 91 -0.97 11.85 7.70
CA THR A 91 0.37 11.69 8.32
C THR A 91 0.64 10.25 8.76
N ARG A 92 -0.29 9.62 9.49
CA ARG A 92 -0.15 8.25 9.99
C ARG A 92 -0.15 7.23 8.84
N SER A 93 -0.99 7.44 7.83
CA SER A 93 -1.04 6.60 6.62
C SER A 93 0.23 6.73 5.78
N ASN A 94 0.87 7.90 5.72
CA ASN A 94 2.19 8.02 5.10
C ASN A 94 3.27 7.22 5.85
N LYS A 95 3.24 7.22 7.18
CA LYS A 95 4.13 6.37 8.00
C LYS A 95 3.86 4.87 7.76
N ALA A 96 2.60 4.48 7.69
CA ALA A 96 2.19 3.12 7.32
C ALA A 96 2.73 2.71 5.94
N ALA A 97 2.64 3.60 4.95
CA ALA A 97 3.12 3.34 3.58
C ALA A 97 4.62 3.05 3.59
N LYS A 98 5.41 3.81 4.36
CA LYS A 98 6.85 3.57 4.53
C LYS A 98 7.13 2.23 5.23
N ILE A 99 6.34 1.85 6.24
CA ILE A 99 6.48 0.54 6.92
C ILE A 99 6.22 -0.60 5.94
N LEU A 100 5.13 -0.52 5.16
CA LEU A 100 4.80 -1.55 4.18
C LEU A 100 5.84 -1.63 3.05
N LYS A 101 6.34 -0.48 2.57
CA LYS A 101 7.44 -0.45 1.60
C LYS A 101 8.69 -1.19 2.09
N LYS A 102 9.09 -0.96 3.35
CA LYS A 102 10.22 -1.68 3.98
C LYS A 102 9.98 -3.19 4.11
N LYS A 103 8.72 -3.62 4.11
CA LYS A 103 8.32 -5.04 4.17
C LYS A 103 8.07 -5.67 2.79
N GLY A 104 8.44 -4.99 1.70
CA GLY A 104 8.35 -5.53 0.34
C GLY A 104 7.04 -5.23 -0.39
N PHE A 105 6.16 -4.39 0.17
CA PHE A 105 4.95 -3.96 -0.52
C PHE A 105 5.28 -2.86 -1.53
N ASN A 106 5.30 -3.23 -2.81
CA ASN A 106 5.72 -2.35 -3.90
C ASN A 106 4.62 -1.41 -4.40
N LYS A 107 3.35 -1.69 -4.11
CA LYS A 107 2.21 -0.88 -4.54
C LYS A 107 1.48 -0.35 -3.30
N VAL A 108 1.78 0.88 -2.90
CA VAL A 108 1.10 1.55 -1.78
C VAL A 108 0.73 2.97 -2.15
N ALA A 109 -0.48 3.38 -1.77
CA ALA A 109 -0.99 4.72 -1.93
C ALA A 109 -1.36 5.32 -0.56
N ASN A 110 -1.14 6.62 -0.41
CA ASN A 110 -1.53 7.40 0.77
C ASN A 110 -2.60 8.43 0.37
N VAL A 111 -3.74 8.41 1.06
CA VAL A 111 -4.80 9.41 0.86
C VAL A 111 -4.43 10.72 1.54
N LYS A 112 -4.21 11.78 0.75
CA LYS A 112 -3.93 13.14 1.23
C LYS A 112 -5.17 13.70 1.94
N GLY A 113 -4.96 14.40 3.05
CA GLY A 113 -6.04 14.95 3.88
C GLY A 113 -6.78 13.92 4.74
N GLY A 114 -6.67 12.62 4.42
CA GLY A 114 -7.27 11.53 5.17
C GLY A 114 -8.78 11.66 5.33
N MET A 115 -9.32 11.11 6.42
CA MET A 115 -10.73 11.24 6.77
C MET A 115 -11.17 12.68 7.03
N GLY A 116 -10.26 13.60 7.38
CA GLY A 116 -10.57 15.01 7.58
C GLY A 116 -10.99 15.73 6.28
N ALA A 117 -10.43 15.31 5.15
CA ALA A 117 -10.80 15.81 3.83
C ALA A 117 -11.87 14.96 3.13
N TRP A 118 -12.37 13.92 3.80
CA TRP A 118 -13.44 13.06 3.30
C TRP A 118 -14.79 13.64 3.74
N SER A 119 -15.59 14.07 2.76
CA SER A 119 -16.82 14.85 2.97
C SER A 119 -18.11 14.06 2.77
N LYS A 120 -18.03 12.73 2.59
CA LYS A 120 -19.19 11.83 2.45
C LYS A 120 -19.36 10.97 3.69
#